data_AF-A0A7W0V4T9-F1
#
_entry.id   AF-A0A7W0V4T9-F1
#
_cell.length_a   1.000
_cell.length_b   1.000
_cell.length_c   1.000
_cell.angle_alpha   90.00
_cell.angle_beta   90.00
_cell.angle_gamma   90.00
#
_symmetry.space_group_name_H-M   'P 1'
#
loop_
_entity.id
_entity.type
_entity.pdbx_description
1 polymer ?
#
loop_
_entity_poly.entity_id
_entity_poly.type
_entity_poly.pdbx_seq_one_letter_code
_entity_poly.pdbx_strand_id
1 'polypeptide(L)'
;MAVDVEINDGVAVVTMNRPGALNAFNSEQIDLLADALRVIGNDSAVRAVILTGAGDRAFAAGADIKEMSALTPAEGLAFGRKGQALTNAVELLPQPVFAAVNGYAFGGGCELAIACDFRIAAENARFAQPEVGLGVPPGWGGTQRLPRLIGPGFAAEMIYTGRHVHAEEALRIGLVNAVHPIEDLAAAARELAMQIVKNSPVAVRSA
;
A
#
# COMPACT_ATOMS: atom_id res chain seq x y z
N MET A 1 1.00 -15.20 -10.67
CA MET A 1 2.29 -14.49 -10.92
C MET A 1 2.68 -13.81 -9.60
N ALA A 2 3.80 -13.09 -9.51
CA ALA A 2 4.13 -12.41 -8.24
C ALA A 2 3.22 -11.19 -7.99
N VAL A 3 2.57 -10.67 -9.03
CA VAL A 3 1.46 -9.71 -8.98
C VAL A 3 0.34 -10.25 -9.87
N ASP A 4 -0.90 -10.28 -9.36
CA ASP A 4 -2.09 -10.68 -10.12
C ASP A 4 -3.02 -9.47 -10.28
N VAL A 5 -3.65 -9.33 -11.45
CA VAL A 5 -4.57 -8.23 -11.78
C VAL A 5 -5.87 -8.80 -12.32
N GLU A 6 -6.99 -8.46 -11.68
CA GLU A 6 -8.34 -8.82 -12.12
C GLU A 6 -9.14 -7.54 -12.37
N ILE A 7 -9.77 -7.42 -13.54
CA ILE A 7 -10.60 -6.25 -13.89
C ILE A 7 -12.03 -6.72 -14.14
N ASN A 8 -12.95 -6.27 -13.31
CA ASN A 8 -14.39 -6.57 -13.42
C ASN A 8 -15.23 -5.34 -13.06
N ASP A 9 -16.28 -5.06 -13.83
CA ASP A 9 -17.19 -3.91 -13.69
C ASP A 9 -16.49 -2.56 -13.44
N GLY A 10 -15.38 -2.34 -14.16
CA GLY A 10 -14.58 -1.12 -14.05
C GLY A 10 -13.73 -1.00 -12.79
N VAL A 11 -13.55 -2.08 -12.03
CA VAL A 11 -12.66 -2.11 -10.86
C VAL A 11 -11.50 -3.05 -11.12
N ALA A 12 -10.28 -2.54 -10.96
CA ALA A 12 -9.07 -3.35 -11.00
C ALA A 12 -8.68 -3.76 -9.57
N VAL A 13 -8.58 -5.06 -9.32
CA VAL A 13 -8.02 -5.61 -8.08
C VAL A 13 -6.60 -6.07 -8.38
N VAL A 14 -5.62 -5.43 -7.74
CA VAL A 14 -4.21 -5.74 -7.86
C VAL A 14 -3.74 -6.42 -6.59
N THR A 15 -3.34 -7.68 -6.72
CA THR A 15 -2.94 -8.53 -5.61
C THR A 15 -1.43 -8.77 -5.64
N MET A 16 -0.73 -8.36 -4.57
CA MET A 16 0.67 -8.73 -4.37
C MET A 16 0.71 -10.20 -3.92
N ASN A 17 1.25 -11.08 -4.76
CA ASN A 17 1.16 -12.53 -4.58
C ASN A 17 2.54 -13.19 -4.36
N ARG A 18 3.16 -12.83 -3.22
CA ARG A 18 4.34 -13.52 -2.66
C ARG A 18 4.07 -13.95 -1.21
N PRO A 19 3.01 -14.73 -0.90
CA PRO A 19 2.57 -14.98 0.48
C PRO A 19 3.62 -15.71 1.33
N GLY A 20 4.44 -16.56 0.71
CA GLY A 20 5.56 -17.24 1.39
C GLY A 20 6.66 -16.29 1.90
N ALA A 21 6.73 -15.07 1.36
CA ALA A 21 7.61 -13.98 1.81
C ALA A 21 6.80 -12.83 2.44
N LEU A 22 5.56 -13.08 2.88
CA LEU A 22 4.65 -12.06 3.42
C LEU A 22 4.46 -10.86 2.48
N ASN A 23 4.44 -11.12 1.17
CA ASN A 23 4.29 -10.11 0.13
C ASN A 23 5.38 -9.01 0.19
N ALA A 24 6.58 -9.35 0.68
CA ALA A 24 7.71 -8.43 0.68
C ALA A 24 8.12 -8.04 -0.76
N PHE A 25 8.69 -6.86 -0.90
CA PHE A 25 9.09 -6.28 -2.18
C PHE A 25 10.57 -6.52 -2.45
N ASN A 26 10.85 -7.40 -3.41
CA ASN A 26 12.14 -7.44 -4.07
C ASN A 26 12.09 -6.55 -5.34
N SER A 27 13.23 -6.35 -6.00
CA SER A 27 13.30 -5.53 -7.22
C SER A 27 12.33 -5.97 -8.31
N GLU A 28 12.15 -7.27 -8.51
CA GLU A 28 11.23 -7.84 -9.50
C GLU A 28 9.76 -7.53 -9.17
N GLN A 29 9.35 -7.69 -7.92
CA GLN A 29 8.00 -7.39 -7.46
C GLN A 29 7.66 -5.91 -7.66
N ILE A 30 8.64 -5.02 -7.42
CA ILE A 30 8.47 -3.58 -7.64
C ILE A 30 8.24 -3.29 -9.13
N ASP A 31 9.02 -3.91 -10.03
CA ASP A 31 8.86 -3.73 -11.48
C ASP A 31 7.50 -4.24 -11.97
N LEU A 32 7.11 -5.45 -11.55
CA LEU A 32 5.82 -6.04 -11.93
C LEU A 32 4.63 -5.20 -11.47
N LEU A 33 4.68 -4.66 -10.25
CA LEU A 33 3.61 -3.81 -9.74
C LEU A 33 3.59 -2.45 -10.47
N ALA A 34 4.75 -1.86 -10.74
CA ALA A 34 4.83 -0.62 -11.51
C ALA A 34 4.28 -0.80 -12.94
N ASP A 35 4.58 -1.92 -13.60
CA ASP A 35 4.03 -2.24 -14.91
C ASP A 35 2.51 -2.46 -14.89
N ALA A 36 2.01 -3.16 -13.87
CA ALA A 36 0.56 -3.33 -13.68
C ALA A 36 -0.16 -1.98 -13.53
N LEU A 37 0.38 -1.09 -12.67
CA LEU A 37 -0.16 0.27 -12.48
C LEU A 37 -0.10 1.09 -13.77
N ARG A 38 0.98 0.99 -14.55
CA ARG A 38 1.10 1.66 -15.85
C ARG A 38 0.05 1.17 -16.85
N VAL A 39 -0.20 -0.14 -16.91
CA VAL A 39 -1.25 -0.70 -17.80
C VAL A 39 -2.62 -0.20 -17.35
N ILE A 40 -2.93 -0.28 -16.05
CA ILE A 40 -4.20 0.21 -15.49
C ILE A 40 -4.40 1.70 -15.75
N GLY A 41 -3.37 2.52 -15.56
CA GLY A 41 -3.44 3.96 -15.78
C GLY A 41 -3.81 4.36 -17.21
N ASN A 42 -3.55 3.49 -18.18
CA ASN A 42 -3.90 3.70 -19.59
C ASN A 42 -5.25 3.08 -19.98
N ASP A 43 -5.88 2.31 -19.10
CA ASP A 43 -7.17 1.66 -19.37
C ASP A 43 -8.35 2.55 -18.95
N SER A 44 -9.04 3.09 -19.96
CA SER A 44 -10.24 3.91 -19.76
C SER A 44 -11.44 3.15 -19.16
N ALA A 45 -11.46 1.82 -19.24
CA ALA A 45 -12.48 0.99 -18.63
C ALA A 45 -12.32 0.90 -17.10
N VAL A 46 -11.10 1.11 -16.57
CA VAL A 46 -10.86 1.10 -15.12
C VAL A 46 -11.25 2.45 -14.51
N ARG A 47 -12.05 2.36 -13.45
CA ARG A 47 -12.71 3.46 -12.76
C ARG A 47 -12.27 3.60 -11.31
N ALA A 48 -11.81 2.51 -10.68
CA ALA A 48 -11.24 2.46 -9.34
C ALA A 48 -10.26 1.29 -9.24
N VAL A 49 -9.27 1.41 -8.35
CA VAL A 49 -8.23 0.40 -8.13
C VAL A 49 -8.18 0.01 -6.66
N ILE A 50 -8.14 -1.30 -6.41
CA ILE A 50 -7.96 -1.89 -5.09
C ILE A 50 -6.58 -2.54 -5.06
N LEU A 51 -5.73 -2.13 -4.13
CA LEU A 51 -4.48 -2.85 -3.82
C LEU A 51 -4.73 -3.77 -2.62
N THR A 52 -4.29 -5.03 -2.69
CA THR A 52 -4.31 -5.96 -1.55
C THR A 52 -3.19 -7.00 -1.62
N GLY A 53 -2.95 -7.74 -0.54
CA GLY A 53 -1.97 -8.82 -0.49
C GLY A 53 -2.63 -10.19 -0.59
N ALA A 54 -1.97 -11.15 -1.24
CA ALA A 54 -2.43 -12.54 -1.24
C ALA A 54 -2.31 -13.16 0.16
N GLY A 55 -3.27 -14.03 0.49
CA GLY A 55 -3.37 -14.68 1.80
C GLY A 55 -4.03 -13.79 2.86
N ASP A 56 -3.88 -14.18 4.12
CA ASP A 56 -4.56 -13.59 5.30
C ASP A 56 -3.58 -12.99 6.32
N ARG A 57 -2.27 -13.09 6.06
CA ARG A 57 -1.22 -12.67 6.99
C ARG A 57 -0.67 -11.28 6.72
N ALA A 58 -0.54 -10.89 5.46
CA ALA A 58 0.16 -9.68 5.07
C ALA A 58 -0.47 -9.02 3.85
N PHE A 59 -0.67 -7.71 3.96
CA PHE A 59 -0.79 -6.85 2.80
C PHE A 59 0.58 -6.80 2.09
N ALA A 60 1.60 -6.30 2.80
CA ALA A 60 3.00 -6.37 2.41
C ALA A 60 3.91 -6.10 3.62
N ALA A 61 4.92 -6.96 3.83
CA ALA A 61 5.85 -6.86 4.94
C ALA A 61 7.04 -5.90 4.69
N GLY A 62 6.96 -5.05 3.66
CA GLY A 62 8.00 -4.07 3.33
C GLY A 62 9.03 -4.60 2.34
N ALA A 63 10.21 -4.00 2.31
CA ALA A 63 11.30 -4.41 1.44
C ALA A 63 11.82 -5.81 1.80
N ASP A 64 12.23 -6.59 0.80
CA ASP A 64 12.78 -7.93 0.99
C ASP A 64 14.17 -7.84 1.64
N ILE A 65 14.24 -8.11 2.95
CA ILE A 65 15.47 -8.00 3.74
C ILE A 65 16.59 -8.89 3.18
N LYS A 66 16.25 -10.01 2.53
CA LYS A 66 17.26 -10.89 1.91
C LYS A 66 17.98 -10.16 0.78
N GLU A 67 17.25 -9.45 -0.07
CA GLU A 67 17.85 -8.62 -1.12
C GLU A 67 18.62 -7.44 -0.50
N MET A 68 18.00 -6.72 0.44
CA MET A 68 18.63 -5.55 1.07
C MET A 68 19.97 -5.88 1.75
N SER A 69 20.08 -7.03 2.39
CA SER A 69 21.29 -7.43 3.13
C SER A 69 22.53 -7.62 2.24
N ALA A 70 22.34 -7.77 0.92
CA ALA A 70 23.42 -7.93 -0.04
C ALA A 70 23.82 -6.62 -0.73
N LEU A 71 23.08 -5.52 -0.53
CA LEU A 71 23.30 -4.26 -1.24
C LEU A 71 24.41 -3.43 -0.61
N THR A 72 25.23 -2.81 -1.46
CA THR A 72 26.10 -1.69 -1.07
C THR A 72 25.26 -0.44 -0.74
N PRO A 73 25.82 0.58 -0.06
CA PRO A 73 25.09 1.83 0.20
C PRO A 73 24.53 2.53 -1.05
N ALA A 74 25.26 2.48 -2.16
CA ALA A 74 24.81 3.07 -3.42
C ALA A 74 23.63 2.30 -4.04
N GLU A 75 23.67 0.97 -3.98
CA GLU A 75 22.58 0.11 -4.44
C GLU A 75 21.36 0.22 -3.52
N GLY A 76 21.57 0.31 -2.20
CA GLY A 76 20.49 0.56 -1.24
C GLY A 76 19.77 1.89 -1.50
N LEU A 77 20.51 2.95 -1.83
CA LEU A 77 19.92 4.22 -2.25
C LEU A 77 19.13 4.09 -3.56
N ALA A 78 19.65 3.34 -4.54
CA ALA A 78 18.95 3.09 -5.79
C ALA A 78 17.64 2.29 -5.56
N PHE A 79 17.70 1.27 -4.69
CA PHE A 79 16.54 0.48 -4.28
C PHE A 79 15.49 1.34 -3.56
N GLY A 80 15.91 2.21 -2.64
CA GLY A 80 15.03 3.18 -1.97
C GLY A 80 14.33 4.12 -2.96
N ARG A 81 15.07 4.67 -3.94
CA ARG A 81 14.50 5.49 -5.02
C ARG A 81 13.52 4.73 -5.89
N LYS A 82 13.81 3.46 -6.19
CA LYS A 82 12.92 2.59 -6.96
C LYS A 82 11.60 2.36 -6.24
N GLY A 83 11.64 2.04 -4.94
CA GLY A 83 10.43 1.91 -4.13
C GLY A 83 9.66 3.22 -3.96
N GLN A 84 10.36 4.34 -3.78
CA GLN A 84 9.71 5.66 -3.77
C GLN A 84 9.00 5.94 -5.11
N ALA A 85 9.64 5.64 -6.24
CA ALA A 85 9.03 5.82 -7.56
C ALA A 85 7.75 4.97 -7.72
N LEU A 86 7.73 3.75 -7.20
CA LEU A 86 6.52 2.93 -7.15
C LEU A 86 5.40 3.60 -6.34
N THR A 87 5.67 4.09 -5.13
CA THR A 87 4.64 4.78 -4.32
C THR A 87 4.16 6.06 -4.99
N ASN A 88 5.04 6.80 -5.68
CA ASN A 88 4.64 7.98 -6.46
C ASN A 88 3.76 7.59 -7.66
N ALA A 89 4.01 6.44 -8.29
CA ALA A 89 3.18 5.96 -9.40
C ALA A 89 1.76 5.60 -8.95
N VAL A 90 1.59 5.11 -7.71
CA VAL A 90 0.27 4.93 -7.10
C VAL A 90 -0.43 6.27 -6.90
N GLU A 91 0.26 7.24 -6.27
CA GLU A 91 -0.30 8.57 -5.96
C GLU A 91 -0.64 9.38 -7.23
N LEU A 92 0.08 9.15 -8.33
CA LEU A 92 -0.14 9.83 -9.61
C LEU A 92 -1.09 9.07 -10.55
N LEU A 93 -1.68 7.95 -10.12
CA LEU A 93 -2.57 7.18 -10.96
C LEU A 93 -3.84 8.01 -11.28
N PRO A 94 -4.32 8.05 -12.54
CA PRO A 94 -5.51 8.82 -12.86
C PRO A 94 -6.78 8.30 -12.16
N GLN A 95 -6.87 7.00 -11.89
CA GLN A 95 -7.99 6.38 -11.19
C GLN A 95 -7.79 6.45 -9.68
N PRO A 96 -8.85 6.63 -8.88
CA PRO A 96 -8.75 6.49 -7.44
C PRO A 96 -8.22 5.12 -7.04
N VAL A 97 -7.28 5.10 -6.12
CA VAL A 97 -6.62 3.91 -5.58
C VAL A 97 -6.85 3.86 -4.08
N PHE A 98 -7.26 2.69 -3.59
CA PHE A 98 -7.28 2.45 -2.15
C PHE A 98 -6.71 1.09 -1.78
N ALA A 99 -6.11 1.04 -0.60
CA ALA A 99 -5.57 -0.19 -0.04
C ALA A 99 -6.65 -0.91 0.78
N ALA A 100 -6.89 -2.18 0.47
CA ALA A 100 -7.60 -3.13 1.32
C ALA A 100 -6.55 -3.94 2.09
N VAL A 101 -6.22 -3.46 3.29
CA VAL A 101 -5.10 -3.98 4.10
C VAL A 101 -5.55 -5.21 4.89
N ASN A 102 -5.25 -6.39 4.36
CA ASN A 102 -5.69 -7.71 4.87
C ASN A 102 -4.78 -8.31 5.96
N GLY A 103 -3.75 -7.59 6.41
CA GLY A 103 -2.80 -8.09 7.41
C GLY A 103 -1.68 -7.10 7.69
N TYR A 104 -0.45 -7.59 7.87
CA TYR A 104 0.73 -6.72 8.04
C TYR A 104 0.95 -5.78 6.85
N ALA A 105 1.08 -4.49 7.14
CA ALA A 105 1.52 -3.43 6.23
C ALA A 105 2.69 -2.70 6.89
N PHE A 106 3.91 -3.20 6.66
CA PHE A 106 5.11 -2.73 7.36
C PHE A 106 6.12 -2.08 6.42
N GLY A 107 6.79 -1.04 6.89
CA GLY A 107 7.80 -0.28 6.13
C GLY A 107 7.30 0.10 4.75
N GLY A 108 8.00 -0.32 3.70
CA GLY A 108 7.57 -0.16 2.30
C GLY A 108 6.11 -0.59 1.99
N GLY A 109 5.56 -1.58 2.70
CA GLY A 109 4.15 -1.97 2.61
C GLY A 109 3.19 -0.96 3.26
N CYS A 110 3.59 -0.38 4.40
CA CYS A 110 2.88 0.76 4.97
C CYS A 110 2.98 1.99 4.05
N GLU A 111 4.17 2.24 3.48
CA GLU A 111 4.42 3.35 2.57
C GLU A 111 3.60 3.25 1.28
N LEU A 112 3.41 2.04 0.75
CA LEU A 112 2.49 1.78 -0.36
C LEU A 112 1.02 2.04 0.03
N ALA A 113 0.60 1.57 1.20
CA ALA A 113 -0.77 1.77 1.67
C ALA A 113 -1.11 3.26 1.87
N ILE A 114 -0.19 4.05 2.43
CA ILE A 114 -0.39 5.49 2.65
C ILE A 114 -0.16 6.33 1.38
N ALA A 115 0.36 5.74 0.30
CA ALA A 115 0.41 6.38 -1.01
C ALA A 115 -0.91 6.25 -1.78
N CYS A 116 -1.79 5.34 -1.37
CA CYS A 116 -3.16 5.28 -1.87
C CYS A 116 -3.99 6.46 -1.33
N ASP A 117 -5.07 6.84 -2.04
CA ASP A 117 -5.95 7.95 -1.66
C ASP A 117 -6.56 7.73 -0.27
N PHE A 118 -7.01 6.50 -0.02
CA PHE A 118 -7.57 6.08 1.26
C PHE A 118 -7.30 4.60 1.54
N ARG A 119 -7.60 4.16 2.76
CA ARG A 119 -7.33 2.79 3.23
C ARG A 119 -8.52 2.23 3.99
N ILE A 120 -8.83 0.97 3.77
CA ILE A 120 -9.63 0.16 4.68
C ILE A 120 -8.79 -1.02 5.18
N ALA A 121 -9.05 -1.51 6.38
CA ALA A 121 -8.23 -2.53 7.00
C ALA A 121 -9.07 -3.67 7.56
N ALA A 122 -8.50 -4.87 7.58
CA ALA A 122 -9.03 -5.94 8.41
C ALA A 122 -8.69 -5.72 9.89
N GLU A 123 -9.48 -6.26 10.81
CA GLU A 123 -9.24 -6.18 12.26
C GLU A 123 -7.86 -6.73 12.70
N ASN A 124 -7.37 -7.75 11.98
CA ASN A 124 -6.06 -8.34 12.19
C ASN A 124 -4.91 -7.50 11.61
N ALA A 125 -5.19 -6.44 10.84
CA ALA A 125 -4.17 -5.62 10.21
C ALA A 125 -3.29 -4.91 11.23
N ARG A 126 -2.00 -4.79 10.92
CA ARG A 126 -1.03 -4.01 11.70
C ARG A 126 -0.20 -3.15 10.77
N PHE A 127 0.05 -1.92 11.18
CA PHE A 127 0.87 -0.96 10.47
C PHE A 127 2.14 -0.65 11.25
N ALA A 128 3.26 -0.42 10.58
CA ALA A 128 4.50 -0.02 11.23
C ALA A 128 5.45 0.66 10.23
N GLN A 129 6.33 1.51 10.75
CA GLN A 129 7.53 2.02 10.07
C GLN A 129 8.78 1.51 10.83
N PRO A 130 9.10 0.20 10.77
CA PRO A 130 10.12 -0.43 11.62
C PRO A 130 11.56 -0.18 11.14
N GLU A 131 11.76 0.59 10.07
CA GLU A 131 13.06 0.82 9.41
C GLU A 131 14.15 1.29 10.37
N VAL A 132 13.79 2.09 11.38
CA VAL A 132 14.74 2.58 12.38
C VAL A 132 15.42 1.44 13.16
N GLY A 133 14.71 0.31 13.36
CA GLY A 133 15.27 -0.89 13.96
C GLY A 133 16.28 -1.62 13.06
N LEU A 134 16.26 -1.34 11.76
CA LEU A 134 17.21 -1.82 10.76
C LEU A 134 18.35 -0.80 10.51
N GLY A 135 18.34 0.34 11.20
CA GLY A 135 19.35 1.39 11.04
C GLY A 135 19.15 2.26 9.80
N VAL A 136 17.97 2.26 9.18
CA VAL A 136 17.63 3.08 8.01
C VAL A 136 16.34 3.89 8.25
N PRO A 137 16.09 5.00 7.55
CA PRO A 137 14.81 5.69 7.64
C PRO A 137 13.76 5.07 6.70
N PRO A 138 12.45 5.34 6.91
CA PRO A 138 11.42 5.09 5.89
C PRO A 138 11.76 5.80 4.59
N GLY A 139 11.97 5.02 3.52
CA GLY A 139 12.62 5.47 2.30
C GLY A 139 11.67 5.70 1.11
N TRP A 140 10.45 5.16 1.16
CA TRP A 140 9.48 5.23 0.06
C TRP A 140 8.42 6.31 0.31
N GLY A 141 8.78 7.35 1.07
CA GLY A 141 7.94 8.54 1.31
C GLY A 141 7.22 8.55 2.66
N GLY A 142 7.43 7.56 3.52
CA GLY A 142 6.82 7.44 4.84
C GLY A 142 7.11 8.60 5.77
N THR A 143 8.32 9.16 5.72
CA THR A 143 8.68 10.38 6.48
C THR A 143 7.91 11.63 6.03
N GLN A 144 7.23 11.57 4.88
CA GLN A 144 6.50 12.69 4.30
C GLN A 144 4.99 12.48 4.32
N ARG A 145 4.50 11.35 3.82
CA ARG A 145 3.07 11.05 3.72
C ARG A 145 2.44 10.81 5.09
N LEU A 146 3.12 10.06 5.96
CA LEU A 146 2.58 9.72 7.28
C LEU A 146 2.26 10.94 8.15
N PRO A 147 3.17 11.92 8.37
CA PRO A 147 2.85 13.10 9.18
C PRO A 147 1.77 14.01 8.56
N ARG A 148 1.59 13.99 7.23
CA ARG A 148 0.49 14.71 6.55
C ARG A 148 -0.86 14.01 6.77
N LEU A 149 -0.83 12.69 6.96
CA LEU A 149 -2.02 11.87 7.15
C LEU A 149 -2.50 11.83 8.61
N ILE A 150 -1.62 11.52 9.55
CA ILE A 150 -1.98 11.27 10.98
C ILE A 150 -1.46 12.34 11.94
N GLY A 151 -0.92 13.44 11.38
CA GLY A 151 -0.26 14.49 12.14
C GLY A 151 1.17 14.14 12.55
N PRO A 152 2.02 15.15 12.81
CA PRO A 152 3.44 14.95 13.06
C PRO A 152 3.74 14.19 14.36
N GLY A 153 2.89 14.30 15.38
CA GLY A 153 3.09 13.63 16.67
C GLY A 153 3.00 12.11 16.57
N PHE A 154 1.86 11.58 16.11
CA PHE A 154 1.69 10.13 15.92
C PHE A 154 2.65 9.57 14.87
N ALA A 155 2.94 10.33 13.80
CA ALA A 155 3.90 9.90 12.80
C ALA A 155 5.32 9.78 13.38
N ALA A 156 5.76 10.75 14.18
CA ALA A 156 7.05 10.68 14.87
C ALA A 156 7.10 9.51 15.84
N GLU A 157 6.06 9.30 16.65
CA GLU A 157 5.98 8.15 17.57
C GLU A 157 6.11 6.82 16.82
N MET A 158 5.34 6.62 15.75
CA MET A 158 5.36 5.40 14.94
C MET A 158 6.71 5.17 14.27
N ILE A 159 7.33 6.21 13.70
CA ILE A 159 8.64 6.11 13.02
C ILE A 159 9.78 5.91 14.02
N TYR A 160 9.83 6.68 15.12
CA TYR A 160 10.97 6.65 16.05
C TYR A 160 11.00 5.37 16.88
N THR A 161 9.82 4.82 17.20
CA THR A 161 9.72 3.58 17.97
C THR A 161 9.69 2.34 17.08
N GLY A 162 9.33 2.48 15.80
CA GLY A 162 9.04 1.35 14.91
C GLY A 162 7.87 0.47 15.38
N ARG A 163 7.05 0.94 16.33
CA ARG A 163 6.00 0.13 16.96
C ARG A 163 4.92 -0.27 15.98
N HIS A 164 4.22 -1.34 16.33
CA HIS A 164 3.02 -1.75 15.61
C HIS A 164 1.82 -0.89 16.03
N VAL A 165 1.04 -0.46 15.05
CA VAL A 165 -0.25 0.21 15.20
C VAL A 165 -1.33 -0.77 14.79
N HIS A 166 -2.25 -1.06 15.71
CA HIS A 166 -3.37 -1.99 15.49
C HIS A 166 -4.50 -1.31 14.72
N ALA A 167 -5.36 -2.09 14.04
CA ALA A 167 -6.43 -1.56 13.19
C ALA A 167 -7.35 -0.54 13.90
N GLU A 168 -7.74 -0.80 15.16
CA GLU A 168 -8.55 0.12 15.96
C GLU A 168 -7.84 1.47 16.20
N GLU A 169 -6.55 1.43 16.55
CA GLU A 169 -5.76 2.64 16.70
C GLU A 169 -5.57 3.36 15.36
N ALA A 170 -5.29 2.59 14.30
CA ALA A 170 -5.14 3.12 12.95
C ALA A 170 -6.40 3.90 12.52
N LEU A 171 -7.59 3.40 12.86
CA LEU A 171 -8.85 4.12 12.63
C LEU A 171 -8.91 5.40 13.47
N ARG A 172 -8.63 5.30 14.78
CA ARG A 172 -8.68 6.42 15.73
C ARG A 172 -7.77 7.59 15.34
N ILE A 173 -6.59 7.31 14.77
CA ILE A 173 -5.61 8.34 14.37
C ILE A 173 -5.77 8.79 12.92
N GLY A 174 -6.76 8.27 12.17
CA GLY A 174 -6.98 8.62 10.76
C GLY A 174 -6.01 7.97 9.78
N LEU A 175 -5.28 6.93 10.19
CA LEU A 175 -4.44 6.14 9.29
C LEU A 175 -5.30 5.30 8.32
N VAL A 176 -6.45 4.81 8.77
CA VAL A 176 -7.42 4.09 7.93
C VAL A 176 -8.81 4.70 8.07
N ASN A 177 -9.63 4.53 7.04
CA ASN A 177 -10.98 5.09 6.94
C ASN A 177 -12.04 4.15 7.53
N ALA A 178 -11.81 2.83 7.47
CA ALA A 178 -12.70 1.82 8.02
C ALA A 178 -11.94 0.55 8.42
N VAL A 179 -12.52 -0.20 9.35
CA VAL A 179 -12.05 -1.51 9.80
C VAL A 179 -13.18 -2.52 9.65
N HIS A 180 -12.86 -3.69 9.11
CA HIS A 180 -13.80 -4.78 8.86
C HIS A 180 -13.24 -6.12 9.37
N PRO A 181 -14.09 -7.11 9.68
CA PRO A 181 -13.65 -8.51 9.78
C PRO A 181 -12.90 -8.94 8.51
N ILE A 182 -11.91 -9.82 8.64
CA ILE A 182 -11.06 -10.22 7.51
C ILE A 182 -11.85 -10.91 6.39
N GLU A 183 -12.86 -11.69 6.76
CA GLU A 183 -13.81 -12.37 5.88
C GLU A 183 -14.66 -11.39 5.05
N ASP A 184 -14.91 -10.19 5.58
CA ASP A 184 -15.76 -9.18 4.96
C ASP A 184 -14.95 -8.14 4.17
N LEU A 185 -13.63 -8.04 4.40
CA LEU A 185 -12.79 -6.99 3.83
C LEU A 185 -12.87 -6.91 2.30
N ALA A 186 -12.83 -8.06 1.62
CA ALA A 186 -12.89 -8.09 0.16
C ALA A 186 -14.25 -7.61 -0.38
N ALA A 187 -15.35 -8.01 0.28
CA ALA A 187 -16.68 -7.57 -0.08
C ALA A 187 -16.86 -6.06 0.16
N ALA A 188 -16.42 -5.56 1.32
CA ALA A 188 -16.45 -4.15 1.67
C ALA A 188 -15.62 -3.29 0.70
N ALA A 189 -14.42 -3.76 0.32
CA ALA A 189 -13.60 -3.10 -0.69
C ALA A 189 -14.35 -3.00 -2.02
N ARG A 190 -14.94 -4.10 -2.48
CA ARG A 190 -15.67 -4.13 -3.74
C ARG A 190 -16.88 -3.21 -3.73
N GLU A 191 -17.64 -3.18 -2.64
CA GLU A 191 -18.79 -2.28 -2.45
C GLU A 191 -18.37 -0.82 -2.54
N LEU A 192 -17.32 -0.43 -1.83
CA LEU A 192 -16.80 0.93 -1.84
C LEU A 192 -16.32 1.34 -3.25
N ALA A 193 -15.61 0.45 -3.95
CA ALA A 193 -15.22 0.70 -5.34
C ALA A 193 -16.45 0.89 -6.26
N MET A 194 -17.52 0.12 -6.05
CA MET A 194 -18.76 0.28 -6.83
C MET A 194 -19.49 1.59 -6.55
N GLN A 195 -19.32 2.19 -5.36
CA GLN A 195 -19.82 3.54 -5.11
C GLN A 195 -19.06 4.57 -5.96
N ILE A 196 -17.74 4.41 -6.14
CA ILE A 196 -16.91 5.28 -6.99
C ILE A 196 -17.25 5.12 -8.47
N VAL A 197 -17.42 3.87 -8.95
CA VAL A 197 -17.72 3.55 -10.35
C VAL A 197 -18.98 4.27 -10.85
N LYS A 198 -19.98 4.45 -9.97
CA LYS A 198 -21.26 5.12 -10.29
C LYS A 198 -21.14 6.63 -10.54
N ASN A 199 -20.05 7.25 -10.09
CA ASN A 199 -19.84 8.69 -10.23
C ASN A 199 -19.24 9.04 -11.60
N SER A 200 -19.17 10.34 -11.94
CA SER A 200 -18.51 10.80 -13.17
C SER A 200 -17.00 10.50 -13.10
N PRO A 201 -16.42 9.78 -14.08
CA PRO A 201 -14.98 9.53 -14.10
C PRO A 201 -14.20 10.85 -14.11
N VAL A 202 -14.55 11.77 -15.01
CA VAL A 202 -13.82 13.01 -15.19
C VAL A 202 -13.82 13.85 -13.91
N ALA A 203 -14.96 13.94 -13.23
CA ALA A 203 -15.05 14.71 -11.98
C ALA A 203 -14.21 14.08 -10.86
N VAL A 204 -14.28 12.76 -10.70
CA VAL A 204 -13.52 12.04 -9.67
C VAL A 204 -12.01 12.17 -9.90
N ARG A 205 -11.54 12.08 -11.16
CA ARG A 205 -10.11 12.21 -11.48
C ARG A 205 -9.55 13.64 -11.34
N SER A 206 -10.39 14.62 -11.08
CA SER A 206 -10.01 16.04 -10.96
C SER A 206 -10.21 16.63 -9.56
N ALA A 207 -10.67 15.83 -8.60
CA ALA A 207 -10.85 16.21 -7.20
C ALA A 207 -9.53 16.14 -6.43
#